data_AF-A0A0Q8VER8-F1
#
_entry.id   AF-A0A0Q8VER8-F1
#
_cell.length_a   1.000
_cell.length_b   1.000
_cell.length_c   1.000
_cell.angle_alpha   90.00
_cell.angle_beta   90.00
_cell.angle_gamma   90.00
#
_symmetry.space_group_name_H-M   'P 1'
#
loop_
_entity.id
_entity.type
_entity.pdbx_description
1 polymer ?
#
loop_
_entity_poly.entity_id
_entity_poly.type
_entity_poly.pdbx_seq_one_letter_code
_entity_poly.pdbx_strand_id
1 'polypeptide(L)'
;MTDLFEATSPHDPRVARGASGLLATFNAAGLVDAADVRVAERVADLGGETDDRVRLAVALAVRSVRGGSVGLDLDALPDLADLGIDASWPALEEWSAALAASPLLREGVVHHELGLVYLDRYHRLERQVADDLGGRISHRGHLGPPPVDEAVLAATLERVSGEHLSREQAAAVEHAARHRTTVLTGGPGTGKTTTVARIVLALADQFAPLHDRRMSIALAAPTGKAATRLQEAVARELAELDALGDGAGQIAIPESMTLHRLLGWRPDNSTRFRHDRSNRLKHDLIVVDEASMVDLTMMARLLEAVRPETRLVLVGDPRQLTSVGAGAVLSDLVAGFAGHPDSPVVALTENHRSTEEIKALAAALRDDGPDAADRVLEVLRAGTDEVDYVETDNPVEALRGPVTGAALAVRNAAVDAGPPEALAALERFRLLCAHREGPYGVRAWNRHAEQWLAAELGAPLGSAWYAGRPLLVTTNDYALDVYNGETGVVVPDAAGRARAWIAGAGAPRPFAPGRLGAIETMHAMTIHKSQGSQAERIAVLLPDADSRLLTRELFYTAVTRAEEHVTVVGSAAAVRAAVETTAQRATGLRQRLAPS
;
A
#
# COMPACT_ATOMS: atom_id res chain seq x y z
N MET A 1 11.32 15.82 0.03
CA MET A 1 12.66 15.86 0.64
C MET A 1 12.73 16.76 1.88
N THR A 2 11.70 16.78 2.73
CA THR A 2 11.58 17.76 3.84
C THR A 2 11.88 17.19 5.23
N ASP A 3 12.19 15.89 5.34
CA ASP A 3 12.52 15.24 6.61
C ASP A 3 13.87 15.67 7.18
N LEU A 4 13.86 16.57 8.18
CA LEU A 4 15.00 16.87 9.06
C LEU A 4 14.94 16.05 10.34
N PHE A 5 16.10 15.60 10.82
CA PHE A 5 16.24 15.08 12.18
C PHE A 5 16.86 16.12 13.11
N GLU A 6 16.33 16.21 14.33
CA GLU A 6 16.98 16.97 15.40
C GLU A 6 17.86 16.03 16.23
N ALA A 7 19.12 16.41 16.39
CA ALA A 7 20.06 15.67 17.23
C ALA A 7 19.68 15.84 18.70
N THR A 8 19.31 14.73 19.35
CA THR A 8 18.91 14.72 20.76
C THR A 8 20.09 14.83 21.72
N SER A 9 21.30 14.55 21.23
CA SER A 9 22.55 14.72 21.96
C SER A 9 23.73 14.78 20.99
N PRO A 10 24.93 15.20 21.45
CA PRO A 10 26.15 15.12 20.63
C PRO A 10 26.48 13.69 20.17
N HIS A 11 25.98 12.67 20.86
CA HIS A 11 26.19 11.24 20.57
C HIS A 11 25.01 10.62 19.82
N ASP A 12 24.10 11.42 19.27
CA ASP A 12 22.99 10.92 18.46
C ASP A 12 23.54 10.09 17.28
N PRO A 13 23.09 8.85 17.09
CA PRO A 13 23.62 7.94 16.07
C PRO A 13 23.39 8.45 14.64
N ARG A 14 22.52 9.43 14.44
CA ARG A 14 22.27 10.06 13.14
C ARG A 14 23.31 11.13 12.78
N VAL A 15 24.17 11.53 13.70
CA VAL A 15 25.25 12.51 13.46
C VAL A 15 26.51 11.81 12.93
N ALA A 16 26.93 12.18 11.73
CA ALA A 16 28.07 11.61 11.02
C ALA A 16 29.39 12.23 11.50
N ARG A 17 29.93 11.72 12.62
CA ARG A 17 31.23 12.18 13.13
C ARG A 17 32.36 11.88 12.14
N GLY A 18 33.05 12.92 11.68
CA GLY A 18 34.16 12.81 10.72
C GLY A 18 33.78 13.09 9.26
N ALA A 19 32.50 13.40 8.99
CA ALA A 19 32.11 13.96 7.70
C ALA A 19 32.83 15.30 7.46
N SER A 20 33.10 15.63 6.20
CA SER A 20 33.71 16.91 5.80
C SER A 20 32.92 17.58 4.66
N GLY A 21 33.22 18.85 4.40
CA GLY A 21 32.65 19.59 3.26
C GLY A 21 31.12 19.68 3.33
N LEU A 22 30.46 19.54 2.17
CA LEU A 22 29.01 19.64 2.06
C LEU A 22 28.28 18.57 2.89
N LEU A 23 28.81 17.34 2.97
CA LEU A 23 28.18 16.27 3.77
C LEU A 23 28.12 16.63 5.26
N ALA A 24 29.17 17.28 5.79
CA ALA A 24 29.17 17.74 7.18
C ALA A 24 28.12 18.84 7.41
N THR A 25 28.05 19.83 6.50
CA THR A 25 27.09 20.93 6.57
C THR A 25 25.65 20.41 6.59
N PHE A 26 25.29 19.54 5.64
CA PHE A 26 23.92 19.04 5.52
C PHE A 26 23.56 17.98 6.57
N ASN A 27 24.54 17.25 7.13
CA ASN A 27 24.29 16.38 8.30
C ASN A 27 24.07 17.18 9.59
N ALA A 28 24.84 18.24 9.80
CA ALA A 28 24.66 19.14 10.93
C ALA A 28 23.30 19.86 10.88
N ALA A 29 22.84 20.18 9.67
CA ALA A 29 21.50 20.72 9.42
C ALA A 29 20.37 19.69 9.56
N GLY A 30 20.69 18.41 9.83
CA GLY A 30 19.70 17.35 10.01
C GLY A 30 19.09 16.82 8.70
N LEU A 31 19.54 17.27 7.53
CA LEU A 31 18.93 16.94 6.24
C LEU A 31 19.34 15.57 5.71
N VAL A 32 20.57 15.14 5.96
CA VAL A 32 21.08 13.79 5.65
C VAL A 32 21.58 13.15 6.93
N ASP A 33 21.25 11.90 7.21
CA ASP A 33 21.72 11.24 8.43
C ASP A 33 23.05 10.51 8.22
N ALA A 34 23.58 9.93 9.30
CA ALA A 34 24.84 9.21 9.26
C ALA A 34 24.81 8.01 8.29
N ALA A 35 23.68 7.34 8.08
CA ALA A 35 23.61 6.26 7.11
C ALA A 35 23.78 6.77 5.68
N ASP A 36 23.11 7.90 5.35
CA ASP A 36 23.22 8.54 4.04
C ASP A 36 24.66 8.97 3.75
N VAL A 37 25.30 9.64 4.71
CA VAL A 37 26.69 10.11 4.62
C VAL A 37 27.65 8.94 4.44
N ARG A 38 27.54 7.88 5.25
CA ARG A 38 28.48 6.75 5.20
C ARG A 38 28.40 5.97 3.91
N VAL A 39 27.19 5.81 3.35
CA VAL A 39 27.04 5.19 2.03
C VAL A 39 27.67 6.08 0.97
N ALA A 40 27.44 7.39 0.99
CA ALA A 40 28.01 8.33 0.03
C ALA A 40 29.54 8.35 0.07
N GLU A 41 30.15 8.45 1.27
CA GLU A 41 31.60 8.38 1.45
C GLU A 41 32.16 7.06 0.91
N ARG A 42 31.53 5.92 1.27
CA ARG A 42 32.02 4.61 0.86
C ARG A 42 31.92 4.39 -0.66
N VAL A 43 30.83 4.84 -1.27
CA VAL A 43 30.63 4.78 -2.73
C VAL A 43 31.67 5.67 -3.43
N ALA A 44 31.88 6.88 -2.90
CA ALA A 44 32.86 7.81 -3.44
C ALA A 44 34.28 7.25 -3.35
N ASP A 45 34.68 6.68 -2.21
CA ASP A 45 35.99 6.07 -2.03
C ASP A 45 36.23 4.90 -3.00
N LEU A 46 35.23 4.04 -3.17
CA LEU A 46 35.33 2.89 -4.07
C LEU A 46 35.38 3.29 -5.55
N GLY A 47 34.67 4.36 -5.92
CA GLY A 47 34.62 4.87 -7.29
C GLY A 47 35.62 5.98 -7.60
N GLY A 48 36.49 6.36 -6.65
CA GLY A 48 37.48 7.43 -6.83
C GLY A 48 36.89 8.83 -6.98
N GLU A 49 35.72 9.09 -6.38
CA GLU A 49 35.06 10.40 -6.41
C GLU A 49 35.58 11.35 -5.33
N THR A 50 35.94 12.56 -5.75
CA THR A 50 36.50 13.61 -4.90
C THR A 50 35.64 14.86 -4.84
N ASP A 51 34.68 15.04 -5.74
CA ASP A 51 33.81 16.21 -5.78
C ASP A 51 32.71 16.12 -4.70
N ASP A 52 32.72 17.07 -3.77
CA ASP A 52 31.77 17.12 -2.66
C ASP A 52 30.32 17.31 -3.12
N ARG A 53 30.06 17.90 -4.29
CA ARG A 53 28.71 18.04 -4.84
C ARG A 53 28.16 16.70 -5.27
N VAL A 54 29.00 15.87 -5.90
CA VAL A 54 28.60 14.51 -6.30
C VAL A 54 28.35 13.65 -5.06
N ARG A 55 29.22 13.75 -4.04
CA ARG A 55 29.02 13.06 -2.76
C ARG A 55 27.70 13.45 -2.10
N LEU A 56 27.36 14.74 -2.08
CA LEU A 56 26.08 15.21 -1.58
C LEU A 56 24.90 14.65 -2.39
N ALA A 57 24.98 14.64 -3.73
CA ALA A 57 23.95 14.02 -4.57
C ALA A 57 23.75 12.54 -4.26
N VAL A 58 24.82 11.79 -4.02
CA VAL A 58 24.72 10.38 -3.62
C VAL A 58 24.03 10.24 -2.26
N ALA A 59 24.41 11.04 -1.26
CA ALA A 59 23.76 11.00 0.06
C ALA A 59 22.26 11.33 -0.04
N LEU A 60 21.90 12.35 -0.82
CA LEU A 60 20.51 12.72 -1.06
C LEU A 60 19.75 11.67 -1.87
N ALA A 61 20.38 11.00 -2.84
CA ALA A 61 19.76 9.89 -3.57
C ALA A 61 19.49 8.68 -2.64
N VAL A 62 20.42 8.36 -1.73
CA VAL A 62 20.22 7.33 -0.68
C VAL A 62 19.05 7.69 0.22
N ARG A 63 19.00 8.94 0.70
CA ARG A 63 17.89 9.46 1.50
C ARG A 63 16.56 9.39 0.74
N SER A 64 16.53 9.85 -0.51
CA SER A 64 15.34 9.84 -1.36
C SER A 64 14.78 8.43 -1.53
N VAL A 65 15.65 7.44 -1.73
CA VAL A 65 15.28 6.02 -1.77
C VAL A 65 14.67 5.54 -0.45
N ARG A 66 15.26 5.91 0.68
CA ARG A 66 14.71 5.57 2.01
C ARG A 66 13.36 6.23 2.27
N GLY A 67 13.13 7.40 1.69
CA GLY A 67 11.85 8.11 1.69
C GLY A 67 10.84 7.60 0.65
N GLY A 68 11.18 6.57 -0.11
CA GLY A 68 10.27 5.94 -1.08
C GLY A 68 10.34 6.49 -2.50
N SER A 69 11.23 7.42 -2.82
CA SER A 69 11.50 7.83 -4.21
C SER A 69 12.45 6.84 -4.92
N VAL A 70 12.46 6.83 -6.25
CA VAL A 70 13.36 5.96 -7.04
C VAL A 70 14.70 6.65 -7.30
N GLY A 71 14.68 7.98 -7.40
CA GLY A 71 15.84 8.83 -7.54
C GLY A 71 15.69 10.13 -6.76
N LEU A 72 16.71 10.97 -6.87
CA LEU A 72 16.71 12.37 -6.41
C LEU A 72 16.31 13.26 -7.57
N ASP A 73 15.26 14.06 -7.38
CA ASP A 73 14.89 15.14 -8.29
C ASP A 73 15.59 16.43 -7.88
N LEU A 74 16.45 16.94 -8.76
CA LEU A 74 17.23 18.16 -8.48
C LEU A 74 16.40 19.42 -8.69
N ASP A 75 15.38 19.37 -9.55
CA ASP A 75 14.49 20.51 -9.84
C ASP A 75 13.42 20.69 -8.75
N ALA A 76 13.08 19.61 -8.04
CA ALA A 76 12.11 19.60 -6.95
C ALA A 76 12.74 19.72 -5.55
N LEU A 77 13.97 20.23 -5.44
CA LEU A 77 14.59 20.49 -4.14
C LEU A 77 13.87 21.64 -3.42
N PRO A 78 13.57 21.49 -2.11
CA PRO A 78 12.91 22.56 -1.36
C PRO A 78 13.86 23.74 -1.14
N ASP A 79 13.29 24.93 -0.92
CA ASP A 79 14.05 26.05 -0.39
C ASP A 79 14.56 25.69 1.02
N LEU A 80 15.87 25.85 1.23
CA LEU A 80 16.50 25.55 2.52
C LEU A 80 16.08 26.56 3.59
N ALA A 81 15.72 27.79 3.20
CA ALA A 81 15.23 28.80 4.12
C ALA A 81 13.89 28.38 4.76
N ASP A 82 13.00 27.77 3.99
CA ASP A 82 11.72 27.22 4.48
C ASP A 82 11.92 26.07 5.47
N LEU A 83 13.07 25.40 5.41
CA LEU A 83 13.49 24.34 6.32
C LEU A 83 14.28 24.86 7.53
N GLY A 84 14.52 26.16 7.63
CA GLY A 84 15.33 26.77 8.69
C GLY A 84 16.82 26.41 8.60
N ILE A 85 17.32 26.05 7.41
CA ILE A 85 18.70 25.68 7.17
C ILE A 85 19.46 26.87 6.60
N ASP A 86 20.48 27.35 7.34
CA ASP A 86 21.40 28.40 6.90
C ASP A 86 22.51 27.82 6.01
N ALA A 87 22.12 27.38 4.81
CA ALA A 87 23.01 26.89 3.75
C ALA A 87 22.37 27.11 2.38
N SER A 88 23.16 26.97 1.31
CA SER A 88 22.69 27.04 -0.07
C SER A 88 22.94 25.73 -0.80
N TRP A 89 21.98 25.32 -1.64
CA TRP A 89 22.23 24.27 -2.61
C TRP A 89 23.34 24.68 -3.60
N PRO A 90 24.15 23.73 -4.09
CA PRO A 90 24.95 23.97 -5.29
C PRO A 90 24.04 24.39 -6.46
N ALA A 91 24.51 25.29 -7.32
CA ALA A 91 23.76 25.68 -8.52
C ALA A 91 23.48 24.44 -9.39
N LEU A 92 22.28 24.33 -9.94
CA LEU A 92 21.82 23.15 -10.68
C LEU A 92 22.75 22.82 -11.87
N GLU A 93 23.23 23.84 -12.58
CA GLU A 93 24.14 23.71 -13.70
C GLU A 93 25.51 23.19 -13.26
N GLU A 94 26.03 23.69 -12.15
CA GLU A 94 27.30 23.22 -11.57
C GLU A 94 27.19 21.78 -11.10
N TRP A 95 26.06 21.43 -10.49
CA TRP A 95 25.80 20.09 -10.00
C TRP A 95 25.68 19.09 -11.13
N SER A 96 24.93 19.46 -12.18
CA SER A 96 24.79 18.67 -13.40
C SER A 96 26.14 18.47 -14.10
N ALA A 97 26.97 19.52 -14.18
CA ALA A 97 28.31 19.44 -14.74
C ALA A 97 29.24 18.53 -13.92
N ALA A 98 29.19 18.62 -12.59
CA ALA A 98 29.95 17.76 -11.69
C ALA A 98 29.55 16.28 -11.83
N LEU A 99 28.25 16.01 -11.88
CA LEU A 99 27.72 14.65 -12.12
C LEU A 99 28.15 14.11 -13.48
N ALA A 100 28.10 14.92 -14.54
CA ALA A 100 28.54 14.51 -15.88
C ALA A 100 30.04 14.19 -15.95
N ALA A 101 30.87 14.87 -15.16
CA ALA A 101 32.32 14.61 -15.08
C ALA A 101 32.68 13.45 -14.12
N SER A 102 31.73 13.00 -13.29
CA SER A 102 31.97 12.04 -12.21
C SER A 102 32.44 10.67 -12.72
N PRO A 103 33.46 10.05 -12.10
CA PRO A 103 33.76 8.65 -12.31
C PRO A 103 32.59 7.72 -11.93
N LEU A 104 31.76 8.09 -10.95
CA LEU A 104 30.62 7.27 -10.52
C LEU A 104 29.57 7.12 -11.62
N LEU A 105 29.39 8.15 -12.44
CA LEU A 105 28.52 8.10 -13.60
C LEU A 105 29.13 7.23 -14.71
N ARG A 106 30.43 7.40 -14.99
CA ARG A 106 31.13 6.62 -16.02
C ARG A 106 31.16 5.11 -15.72
N GLU A 107 31.36 4.74 -14.45
CA GLU A 107 31.36 3.34 -14.00
C GLU A 107 29.93 2.77 -13.80
N GLY A 108 28.89 3.59 -14.01
CA GLY A 108 27.50 3.16 -13.90
C GLY A 108 27.06 2.87 -12.46
N VAL A 109 27.65 3.52 -11.46
CA VAL A 109 27.25 3.43 -10.04
C VAL A 109 26.09 4.39 -9.74
N VAL A 110 26.10 5.54 -10.40
CA VAL A 110 25.06 6.58 -10.36
C VAL A 110 24.63 6.89 -11.78
N HIS A 111 23.37 7.22 -11.99
CA HIS A 111 22.85 7.64 -13.30
C HIS A 111 22.21 9.02 -13.18
N HIS A 112 22.34 9.84 -14.22
CA HIS A 112 21.62 11.12 -14.34
C HIS A 112 20.82 11.10 -15.64
N GLU A 113 19.50 10.94 -15.54
CA GLU A 113 18.58 10.78 -16.67
C GLU A 113 17.21 11.32 -16.26
N LEU A 114 16.43 11.89 -17.18
CA LEU A 114 15.05 12.33 -16.88
C LEU A 114 14.94 13.39 -15.75
N GLY A 115 15.98 14.21 -15.57
CA GLY A 115 16.07 15.19 -14.45
C GLY A 115 16.35 14.55 -13.08
N LEU A 116 16.57 13.24 -13.04
CA LEU A 116 16.71 12.47 -11.81
C LEU A 116 18.12 11.88 -11.67
N VAL A 117 18.64 11.93 -10.44
CA VAL A 117 19.86 11.23 -10.03
C VAL A 117 19.51 9.90 -9.36
N TYR A 118 19.92 8.79 -9.95
CA TYR A 118 19.61 7.44 -9.49
C TYR A 118 20.83 6.74 -8.93
N LEU A 119 20.59 5.90 -7.92
CA LEU A 119 21.50 4.79 -7.63
C LEU A 119 21.27 3.68 -8.66
N ASP A 120 22.34 3.06 -9.14
CA ASP A 120 22.32 2.08 -10.24
C ASP A 120 21.27 0.98 -10.10
N ARG A 121 21.12 0.41 -8.90
CA ARG A 121 20.10 -0.61 -8.65
C ARG A 121 18.70 -0.12 -9.05
N TYR A 122 18.31 1.08 -8.64
CA TYR A 122 16.96 1.60 -8.84
C TYR A 122 16.72 2.03 -10.28
N HIS A 123 17.74 2.61 -10.92
CA HIS A 123 17.72 2.88 -12.37
C HIS A 123 17.49 1.61 -13.19
N ARG A 124 18.25 0.54 -12.91
CA ARG A 124 18.08 -0.75 -13.59
C ARG A 124 16.72 -1.37 -13.34
N LEU A 125 16.20 -1.29 -12.11
CA LEU A 125 14.86 -1.79 -11.78
C LEU A 125 13.78 -1.04 -12.57
N GLU A 126 13.87 0.29 -12.63
CA GLU A 126 12.91 1.13 -13.34
C GLU A 126 12.90 0.85 -14.84
N ARG A 127 14.08 0.80 -15.46
CA ARG A 127 14.21 0.45 -16.88
C ARG A 127 13.68 -0.95 -17.17
N GLN A 128 14.00 -1.91 -16.30
CA GLN A 128 13.49 -3.27 -16.45
C GLN A 128 11.96 -3.31 -16.42
N VAL A 129 11.30 -2.58 -15.50
CA VAL A 129 9.83 -2.50 -15.44
C VAL A 129 9.27 -1.87 -16.71
N ALA A 130 9.84 -0.76 -17.18
CA ALA A 130 9.40 -0.10 -18.40
C ALA A 130 9.55 -1.01 -19.64
N ASP A 131 10.70 -1.66 -19.79
CA ASP A 131 11.00 -2.55 -20.92
C ASP A 131 10.10 -3.80 -20.91
N ASP A 132 9.92 -4.43 -19.74
CA ASP A 132 9.10 -5.64 -19.61
C ASP A 132 7.61 -5.36 -19.83
N LEU A 133 7.11 -4.21 -19.39
CA LEU A 133 5.73 -3.81 -19.68
C LEU A 133 5.55 -3.39 -21.14
N GLY A 134 6.47 -2.57 -21.65
CA GLY A 134 6.46 -2.14 -23.05
C GLY A 134 6.44 -3.32 -24.02
N GLY A 135 7.23 -4.37 -23.73
CA GLY A 135 7.26 -5.60 -24.52
C GLY A 135 5.98 -6.46 -24.44
N ARG A 136 5.15 -6.28 -23.41
CA ARG A 136 3.87 -6.99 -23.25
C ARG A 136 2.68 -6.23 -23.85
N ILE A 137 2.80 -4.91 -23.98
CA ILE A 137 1.70 -4.01 -24.37
C ILE A 137 1.82 -3.57 -25.83
N SER A 138 3.03 -3.33 -26.31
CA SER A 138 3.24 -2.85 -27.69
C SER A 138 2.90 -3.94 -28.71
N HIS A 139 2.26 -3.56 -29.82
CA HIS A 139 2.18 -4.41 -31.03
C HIS A 139 3.55 -4.88 -31.57
N ARG A 140 4.64 -4.21 -31.13
CA ARG A 140 6.04 -4.59 -31.38
C ARG A 140 6.57 -5.68 -30.46
N GLY A 141 5.80 -6.11 -29.47
CA GLY A 141 6.09 -7.30 -28.68
C GLY A 141 6.20 -8.52 -29.60
N HIS A 142 7.08 -9.46 -29.25
CA HIS A 142 7.27 -10.68 -30.04
C HIS A 142 5.99 -11.53 -30.15
N LEU A 143 5.07 -11.35 -29.19
CA LEU A 143 3.75 -11.95 -29.18
C LEU A 143 2.73 -10.84 -29.41
N GLY A 144 2.02 -10.89 -30.54
CA GLY A 144 0.88 -10.00 -30.81
C GLY A 144 -0.23 -10.15 -29.78
N PRO A 145 -1.36 -9.44 -29.96
CA PRO A 145 -2.52 -9.60 -29.09
C PRO A 145 -2.93 -11.07 -29.02
N PRO A 146 -3.49 -11.50 -27.88
CA PRO A 146 -4.04 -12.84 -27.75
C PRO A 146 -5.10 -13.13 -28.82
N PRO A 147 -5.28 -14.40 -29.23
CA PRO A 147 -6.47 -14.79 -29.96
C PRO A 147 -7.71 -14.64 -29.05
N VAL A 148 -8.80 -14.14 -29.64
CA VAL A 148 -10.10 -13.99 -28.98
C VAL A 148 -11.15 -14.62 -29.88
N ASP A 149 -11.93 -15.55 -29.33
CA ASP A 149 -13.15 -16.05 -29.95
C ASP A 149 -14.30 -15.09 -29.61
N GLU A 150 -14.74 -14.31 -30.60
CA GLU A 150 -15.77 -13.29 -30.44
C GLU A 150 -17.12 -13.88 -30.03
N ALA A 151 -17.45 -15.10 -30.46
CA ALA A 151 -18.71 -15.75 -30.11
C ALA A 151 -18.70 -16.17 -28.63
N VAL A 152 -17.58 -16.74 -28.17
CA VAL A 152 -17.39 -17.09 -26.77
C VAL A 152 -17.35 -15.85 -25.89
N LEU A 153 -16.67 -14.78 -26.32
CA LEU A 153 -16.60 -13.53 -25.56
C LEU A 153 -17.97 -12.87 -25.45
N ALA A 154 -18.73 -12.79 -26.55
CA ALA A 154 -20.09 -12.25 -26.54
C ALA A 154 -21.02 -13.05 -25.63
N ALA A 155 -21.00 -14.38 -25.71
CA ALA A 155 -21.80 -15.25 -24.84
C ALA A 155 -21.38 -15.12 -23.36
N THR A 156 -20.09 -14.99 -23.09
CA THR A 156 -19.61 -14.77 -21.73
C THR A 156 -20.06 -13.42 -21.21
N LEU A 157 -19.89 -12.35 -22.01
CA LEU A 157 -20.35 -11.01 -21.67
C LEU A 157 -21.86 -11.00 -21.43
N GLU A 158 -22.67 -11.65 -22.26
CA GLU A 158 -24.12 -11.79 -22.04
C GLU A 158 -24.45 -12.51 -20.73
N ARG A 159 -23.69 -13.56 -20.39
CA ARG A 159 -23.87 -14.32 -19.14
C ARG A 159 -23.42 -13.56 -17.90
N VAL A 160 -22.34 -12.80 -18.00
CA VAL A 160 -21.83 -12.00 -16.89
C VAL A 160 -22.53 -10.64 -16.80
N SER A 161 -23.13 -10.17 -17.89
CA SER A 161 -23.92 -8.93 -17.96
C SER A 161 -25.39 -9.16 -17.61
N GLY A 162 -26.02 -8.15 -17.02
CA GLY A 162 -27.37 -8.20 -16.45
C GLY A 162 -27.55 -7.03 -15.47
N GLU A 163 -28.41 -7.17 -14.45
CA GLU A 163 -28.55 -6.19 -13.36
C GLU A 163 -27.27 -5.98 -12.50
N HIS A 164 -26.18 -6.70 -12.80
CA HIS A 164 -25.05 -6.92 -11.89
C HIS A 164 -23.67 -6.44 -12.40
N LEU A 165 -23.57 -5.88 -13.61
CA LEU A 165 -22.33 -5.26 -14.10
C LEU A 165 -22.61 -3.84 -14.61
N SER A 166 -21.82 -2.86 -14.14
CA SER A 166 -21.79 -1.55 -14.77
C SER A 166 -21.13 -1.61 -16.14
N ARG A 167 -21.39 -0.60 -16.98
CA ARG A 167 -20.76 -0.48 -18.30
C ARG A 167 -19.22 -0.49 -18.23
N GLU A 168 -18.66 0.12 -17.19
CA GLU A 168 -17.22 0.17 -16.96
C GLU A 168 -16.64 -1.21 -16.64
N GLN A 169 -17.36 -2.01 -15.84
CA GLN A 169 -16.93 -3.36 -15.49
C GLN A 169 -17.01 -4.31 -16.70
N ALA A 170 -18.04 -4.20 -17.53
CA ALA A 170 -18.12 -4.94 -18.79
C ALA A 170 -16.96 -4.58 -19.75
N ALA A 171 -16.64 -3.29 -19.87
CA ALA A 171 -15.51 -2.82 -20.66
C ALA A 171 -14.17 -3.36 -20.12
N ALA A 172 -14.02 -3.49 -18.80
CA ALA A 172 -12.83 -4.09 -18.18
C ALA A 172 -12.68 -5.58 -18.51
N VAL A 173 -13.79 -6.34 -18.54
CA VAL A 173 -13.79 -7.75 -18.94
C VAL A 173 -13.38 -7.91 -20.41
N GLU A 174 -13.99 -7.11 -21.29
CA GLU A 174 -13.63 -7.11 -22.71
C GLU A 174 -12.15 -6.72 -22.93
N HIS A 175 -11.69 -5.67 -22.25
CA HIS A 175 -10.29 -5.23 -22.33
C HIS A 175 -9.34 -6.36 -21.90
N ALA A 176 -9.61 -7.04 -20.79
CA ALA A 176 -8.78 -8.13 -20.31
C ALA A 176 -8.73 -9.34 -21.27
N ALA A 177 -9.82 -9.65 -21.97
CA ALA A 177 -9.82 -10.69 -23.00
C ALA A 177 -8.83 -10.36 -24.14
N ARG A 178 -8.81 -9.08 -24.55
CA ARG A 178 -8.04 -8.57 -25.69
C ARG A 178 -6.58 -8.20 -25.37
N HIS A 179 -6.17 -8.11 -24.10
CA HIS A 179 -4.82 -7.66 -23.71
C HIS A 179 -4.07 -8.66 -22.82
N ARG A 180 -2.73 -8.74 -22.98
CA ARG A 180 -1.88 -9.60 -22.13
C ARG A 180 -1.64 -9.02 -20.74
N THR A 181 -1.76 -7.71 -20.62
CA THR A 181 -1.62 -6.97 -19.36
C THR A 181 -2.81 -6.04 -19.22
N THR A 182 -3.51 -6.12 -18.09
CA THR A 182 -4.61 -5.21 -17.74
C THR A 182 -4.32 -4.62 -16.37
N VAL A 183 -4.45 -3.31 -16.24
CA VAL A 183 -4.34 -2.57 -14.98
C VAL A 183 -5.74 -2.06 -14.62
N LEU A 184 -6.44 -2.80 -13.78
CA LEU A 184 -7.77 -2.45 -13.31
C LEU A 184 -7.66 -1.52 -12.10
N THR A 185 -8.09 -0.28 -12.29
CA THR A 185 -8.05 0.75 -11.24
C THR A 185 -9.44 1.09 -10.73
N GLY A 186 -9.52 1.56 -9.50
CA GLY A 186 -10.76 2.10 -8.95
C GLY A 186 -10.69 2.30 -7.45
N GLY A 187 -11.54 3.17 -6.93
CA GLY A 187 -11.67 3.41 -5.48
C GLY A 187 -12.18 2.17 -4.72
N PRO A 188 -12.10 2.15 -3.38
CA PRO A 188 -12.82 1.17 -2.58
C PRO A 188 -14.31 1.17 -2.94
N GLY A 189 -14.91 -0.02 -3.03
CA GLY A 189 -16.33 -0.17 -3.35
C GLY A 189 -16.71 -0.07 -4.83
N THR A 190 -15.78 0.15 -5.76
CA THR A 190 -16.10 0.20 -7.21
C THR A 190 -16.32 -1.17 -7.86
N GLY A 191 -16.41 -2.23 -7.07
CA GLY A 191 -16.60 -3.59 -7.57
C GLY A 191 -15.37 -4.21 -8.24
N LYS A 192 -14.14 -3.74 -7.95
CA LYS A 192 -12.90 -4.32 -8.52
C LYS A 192 -12.84 -5.85 -8.40
N THR A 193 -13.10 -6.38 -7.20
CA THR A 193 -13.04 -7.83 -6.94
C THR A 193 -14.12 -8.60 -7.68
N THR A 194 -15.32 -8.02 -7.72
CA THR A 194 -16.44 -8.48 -8.54
C THR A 194 -15.99 -8.56 -10.01
N THR A 195 -15.46 -7.48 -10.60
CA THR A 195 -14.91 -7.46 -11.96
C THR A 195 -13.79 -8.49 -12.19
N VAL A 196 -12.89 -8.68 -11.23
CA VAL A 196 -11.83 -9.70 -11.30
C VAL A 196 -12.40 -11.10 -11.47
N ALA A 197 -13.45 -11.47 -10.72
CA ALA A 197 -14.09 -12.77 -10.87
C ALA A 197 -14.64 -12.98 -12.29
N ARG A 198 -15.22 -11.93 -12.90
CA ARG A 198 -15.71 -11.97 -14.30
C ARG A 198 -14.58 -12.03 -15.31
N ILE A 199 -13.46 -11.33 -15.07
CA ILE A 199 -12.25 -11.44 -15.90
C ILE A 199 -11.71 -12.87 -15.88
N VAL A 200 -11.60 -13.47 -14.68
CA VAL A 200 -11.15 -14.87 -14.52
C VAL A 200 -12.04 -15.82 -15.33
N LEU A 201 -13.36 -15.63 -15.23
CA LEU A 201 -14.34 -16.41 -15.96
C LEU A 201 -14.23 -16.24 -17.48
N ALA A 202 -14.20 -15.01 -17.98
CA ALA A 202 -14.07 -14.71 -19.40
C ALA A 202 -12.77 -15.28 -19.99
N LEU A 203 -11.66 -15.17 -19.26
CA LEU A 203 -10.40 -15.73 -19.70
C LEU A 203 -10.40 -17.26 -19.69
N ALA A 204 -11.04 -17.89 -18.70
CA ALA A 204 -11.20 -19.35 -18.65
C ALA A 204 -12.05 -19.87 -19.82
N ASP A 205 -13.16 -19.19 -20.15
CA ASP A 205 -14.03 -19.53 -21.28
C ASP A 205 -13.29 -19.40 -22.61
N GLN A 206 -12.45 -18.37 -22.77
CA GLN A 206 -11.58 -18.21 -23.95
C GLN A 206 -10.48 -19.28 -24.05
N PHE A 207 -10.06 -19.85 -22.92
CA PHE A 207 -8.98 -20.82 -22.86
C PHE A 207 -9.45 -22.25 -23.13
N ALA A 208 -10.65 -22.62 -22.67
CA ALA A 208 -11.17 -23.98 -22.76
C ALA A 208 -11.24 -24.54 -24.21
N PRO A 209 -11.71 -23.79 -25.24
CA PRO A 209 -11.74 -24.28 -26.62
C PRO A 209 -10.36 -24.51 -27.24
N LEU A 210 -9.31 -23.87 -26.70
CA LEU A 210 -7.97 -23.89 -27.26
C LEU A 210 -7.06 -24.94 -26.61
N HIS A 211 -7.49 -25.57 -25.50
CA HIS A 211 -6.63 -26.40 -24.67
C HIS A 211 -7.36 -27.58 -24.03
N ASP A 212 -6.75 -28.77 -24.08
CA ASP A 212 -7.24 -29.98 -23.40
C ASP A 212 -7.01 -30.01 -21.88
N ARG A 213 -6.80 -28.84 -21.26
CA ARG A 213 -6.57 -28.70 -19.82
C ARG A 213 -7.24 -27.46 -19.28
N ARG A 214 -7.42 -27.43 -17.96
CA ARG A 214 -7.89 -26.23 -17.25
C ARG A 214 -6.81 -25.15 -17.24
N MET A 215 -7.26 -23.89 -17.25
CA MET A 215 -6.39 -22.74 -17.04
C MET A 215 -5.77 -22.80 -15.64
N SER A 216 -4.45 -22.59 -15.55
CA SER A 216 -3.77 -22.42 -14.27
C SER A 216 -3.81 -20.95 -13.85
N ILE A 217 -4.46 -20.66 -12.73
CA ILE A 217 -4.67 -19.30 -12.22
C ILE A 217 -3.93 -19.15 -10.90
N ALA A 218 -3.26 -18.00 -10.73
CA ALA A 218 -2.73 -17.58 -9.44
C ALA A 218 -3.36 -16.24 -9.03
N LEU A 219 -3.89 -16.20 -7.80
CA LEU A 219 -4.33 -14.97 -7.15
C LEU A 219 -3.25 -14.56 -6.16
N ALA A 220 -2.81 -13.31 -6.20
CA ALA A 220 -1.78 -12.81 -5.32
C ALA A 220 -2.10 -11.42 -4.78
N ALA A 221 -1.55 -11.12 -3.60
CA ALA A 221 -1.54 -9.79 -3.04
C ALA A 221 -0.24 -9.53 -2.26
N PRO A 222 0.11 -8.28 -1.95
CA PRO A 222 1.30 -7.97 -1.15
C PRO A 222 1.24 -8.51 0.29
N THR A 223 0.05 -8.62 0.87
CA THR A 223 -0.17 -9.10 2.25
C THR A 223 -1.05 -10.36 2.29
N GLY A 224 -0.89 -11.17 3.34
CA GLY A 224 -1.67 -12.41 3.50
C GLY A 224 -3.17 -12.13 3.63
N LYS A 225 -3.53 -11.10 4.41
CA LYS A 225 -4.92 -10.67 4.60
C LYS A 225 -5.61 -10.26 3.29
N ALA A 226 -4.93 -9.49 2.44
CA ALA A 226 -5.46 -9.10 1.14
C ALA A 226 -5.64 -10.32 0.23
N ALA A 227 -4.69 -11.25 0.23
CA ALA A 227 -4.79 -12.49 -0.55
C ALA A 227 -6.00 -13.34 -0.14
N THR A 228 -6.19 -13.56 1.17
CA THR A 228 -7.35 -14.30 1.70
C THR A 228 -8.67 -13.65 1.30
N ARG A 229 -8.80 -12.33 1.45
CA ARG A 229 -10.01 -11.60 1.06
C ARG A 229 -10.31 -11.70 -0.43
N LEU A 230 -9.27 -11.58 -1.26
CA LEU A 230 -9.39 -11.75 -2.71
C LEU A 230 -9.91 -13.17 -3.04
N GLN A 231 -9.38 -14.20 -2.39
CA GLN A 231 -9.85 -15.58 -2.60
C GLN A 231 -11.30 -15.77 -2.20
N GLU A 232 -11.70 -15.31 -1.01
CA GLU A 232 -13.07 -15.45 -0.51
C GLU A 232 -14.08 -14.73 -1.41
N ALA A 233 -13.76 -13.51 -1.83
CA ALA A 233 -14.61 -12.73 -2.69
C ALA A 233 -14.70 -13.33 -4.10
N VAL A 234 -13.58 -13.74 -4.71
CA VAL A 234 -13.61 -14.40 -6.03
C VAL A 234 -14.34 -15.74 -5.95
N ALA A 235 -14.14 -16.54 -4.90
CA ALA A 235 -14.83 -17.82 -4.73
C ALA A 235 -16.34 -17.66 -4.57
N ARG A 236 -16.79 -16.66 -3.81
CA ARG A 236 -18.22 -16.34 -3.65
C ARG A 236 -18.85 -15.95 -4.97
N GLU A 237 -18.21 -15.02 -5.68
CA GLU A 237 -18.71 -14.50 -6.96
C GLU A 237 -18.75 -15.60 -8.03
N LEU A 238 -17.75 -16.47 -8.09
CA LEU A 238 -17.77 -17.63 -8.97
C LEU A 238 -18.90 -18.61 -8.60
N ALA A 239 -19.11 -18.89 -7.31
CA ALA A 239 -20.19 -19.77 -6.86
C ALA A 239 -21.60 -19.22 -7.18
N GLU A 240 -21.78 -17.90 -7.11
CA GLU A 240 -23.03 -17.24 -7.52
C GLU A 240 -23.26 -17.35 -9.03
N LEU A 241 -22.20 -17.16 -9.83
CA LEU A 241 -22.27 -17.31 -11.29
C LEU A 241 -22.49 -18.77 -11.73
N ASP A 242 -21.94 -19.72 -10.98
CA ASP A 242 -22.14 -21.15 -11.17
C ASP A 242 -23.59 -21.58 -10.92
N ALA A 243 -24.26 -20.93 -9.97
CA ALA A 243 -25.68 -21.16 -9.70
C ALA A 243 -26.61 -20.65 -10.82
N LEU A 244 -26.12 -19.76 -11.71
CA LEU A 244 -26.89 -19.15 -12.79
C LEU A 244 -26.84 -19.92 -14.13
N GLY A 245 -26.06 -21.00 -14.26
CA GLY A 245 -26.05 -21.85 -15.45
C GLY A 245 -24.85 -22.80 -15.56
N ASP A 246 -24.94 -23.75 -16.51
CA ASP A 246 -24.10 -24.96 -16.71
C ASP A 246 -22.59 -24.72 -17.05
N GLY A 247 -22.03 -23.56 -16.69
CA GLY A 247 -20.62 -23.19 -16.91
C GLY A 247 -19.68 -23.52 -15.74
N ALA A 248 -20.20 -24.03 -14.64
CA ALA A 248 -19.52 -24.25 -13.36
C ALA A 248 -18.55 -25.44 -13.28
N GLY A 249 -18.10 -25.94 -14.44
CA GLY A 249 -17.39 -27.21 -14.50
C GLY A 249 -15.88 -27.12 -14.44
N GLN A 250 -15.26 -25.99 -14.81
CA GLN A 250 -13.88 -26.02 -15.32
C GLN A 250 -12.85 -25.12 -14.61
N ILE A 251 -13.24 -24.22 -13.73
CA ILE A 251 -12.29 -23.39 -12.99
C ILE A 251 -12.05 -24.02 -11.61
N ALA A 252 -10.82 -24.47 -11.35
CA ALA A 252 -10.46 -24.80 -9.97
C ALA A 252 -10.35 -23.48 -9.19
N ILE A 253 -10.96 -23.42 -8.00
CA ILE A 253 -10.86 -22.23 -7.13
C ILE A 253 -9.37 -21.92 -6.96
N PRO A 254 -8.89 -20.75 -7.40
CA PRO A 254 -7.47 -20.46 -7.34
C PRO A 254 -7.03 -20.32 -5.88
N GLU A 255 -5.91 -20.97 -5.53
CA GLU A 255 -5.24 -20.65 -4.26
C GLU A 255 -4.70 -19.21 -4.33
N SER A 256 -5.05 -18.41 -3.33
CA SER A 256 -4.42 -17.10 -3.14
C SER A 256 -3.17 -17.21 -2.29
N MET A 257 -2.19 -16.35 -2.57
CA MET A 257 -0.97 -16.29 -1.78
C MET A 257 -0.36 -14.90 -1.78
N THR A 258 0.64 -14.68 -0.93
CA THR A 258 1.41 -13.44 -1.01
C THR A 258 2.30 -13.43 -2.25
N LEU A 259 2.62 -12.25 -2.80
CA LEU A 259 3.59 -12.12 -3.90
C LEU A 259 4.93 -12.80 -3.58
N HIS A 260 5.39 -12.69 -2.34
CA HIS A 260 6.60 -13.36 -1.87
C HIS A 260 6.52 -14.90 -1.99
N ARG A 261 5.36 -15.48 -1.65
CA ARG A 261 5.14 -16.93 -1.78
C ARG A 261 5.00 -17.33 -3.25
N LEU A 262 4.29 -16.54 -4.07
CA LEU A 262 4.16 -16.77 -5.51
C LEU A 262 5.51 -16.80 -6.21
N LEU A 263 6.37 -15.81 -5.95
CA LEU A 263 7.70 -15.72 -6.56
C LEU A 263 8.69 -16.75 -5.98
N GLY A 264 8.36 -17.36 -4.84
CA GLY A 264 9.19 -18.34 -4.16
C GLY A 264 10.32 -17.66 -3.38
N TRP A 265 9.94 -17.02 -2.27
CA TRP A 265 10.86 -16.36 -1.35
C TRP A 265 12.04 -17.25 -0.92
N ARG A 266 13.19 -16.61 -0.78
CA ARG A 266 14.48 -17.24 -0.46
C ARG A 266 14.99 -16.73 0.89
N PRO A 267 15.26 -17.61 1.87
CA PRO A 267 15.82 -17.18 3.17
C PRO A 267 17.18 -16.49 3.06
N ASP A 268 17.96 -16.86 2.03
CA ASP A 268 19.32 -16.35 1.79
C ASP A 268 19.36 -15.03 1.02
N ASN A 269 18.23 -14.54 0.48
CA ASN A 269 18.20 -13.32 -0.31
C ASN A 269 16.86 -12.58 -0.20
N SER A 270 16.90 -11.32 0.22
CA SER A 270 15.71 -10.47 0.38
C SER A 270 15.22 -9.83 -0.92
N THR A 271 16.01 -9.86 -1.99
CA THR A 271 15.73 -9.15 -3.26
C THR A 271 15.56 -10.09 -4.46
N ARG A 272 15.96 -11.36 -4.31
CA ARG A 272 15.86 -12.38 -5.35
C ARG A 272 14.94 -13.49 -4.89
N PHE A 273 14.24 -14.03 -5.87
CA PHE A 273 13.25 -15.07 -5.68
C PHE A 273 13.65 -16.32 -6.47
N ARG A 274 12.97 -17.44 -6.22
CA ARG A 274 13.15 -18.68 -6.98
C ARG A 274 12.72 -18.52 -8.43
N HIS A 275 11.68 -17.73 -8.69
CA HIS A 275 11.14 -17.51 -10.03
C HIS A 275 11.71 -16.24 -10.67
N ASP A 276 12.25 -16.39 -11.89
CA ASP A 276 12.99 -15.35 -12.63
C ASP A 276 12.99 -15.63 -14.16
N ARG A 277 13.95 -15.06 -14.92
CA ARG A 277 14.14 -15.27 -16.39
C ARG A 277 14.45 -16.67 -16.82
N SER A 278 15.15 -17.41 -15.97
CA SER A 278 15.49 -18.80 -16.20
C SER A 278 14.42 -19.77 -15.70
N ASN A 279 13.59 -19.34 -14.73
CA ASN A 279 12.59 -20.19 -14.09
C ASN A 279 11.26 -19.45 -13.90
N ARG A 280 10.50 -19.29 -14.98
CA ARG A 280 9.24 -18.54 -15.00
C ARG A 280 8.12 -19.22 -14.21
N LEU A 281 7.11 -18.45 -13.81
CA LEU A 281 5.88 -18.96 -13.22
C LEU A 281 5.10 -19.81 -14.23
N LYS A 282 4.46 -20.88 -13.75
CA LYS A 282 3.73 -21.85 -14.59
C LYS A 282 2.27 -21.47 -14.89
N HIS A 283 1.81 -20.32 -14.40
CA HIS A 283 0.41 -19.90 -14.47
C HIS A 283 0.08 -19.23 -15.81
N ASP A 284 -1.13 -19.47 -16.29
CA ASP A 284 -1.67 -18.87 -17.52
C ASP A 284 -2.29 -17.51 -17.25
N LEU A 285 -2.85 -17.33 -16.04
CA LEU A 285 -3.36 -16.06 -15.52
C LEU A 285 -2.77 -15.79 -14.13
N ILE A 286 -2.25 -14.58 -13.94
CA ILE A 286 -1.82 -14.06 -12.65
C ILE A 286 -2.61 -12.79 -12.36
N VAL A 287 -3.36 -12.78 -11.26
CA VAL A 287 -4.03 -11.60 -10.74
C VAL A 287 -3.30 -11.10 -9.50
N VAL A 288 -2.95 -9.82 -9.46
CA VAL A 288 -2.32 -9.17 -8.31
C VAL A 288 -3.24 -8.07 -7.80
N ASP A 289 -3.85 -8.27 -6.64
CA ASP A 289 -4.68 -7.28 -5.97
C ASP A 289 -3.87 -6.42 -4.98
N GLU A 290 -4.41 -5.25 -4.63
CA GLU A 290 -3.75 -4.22 -3.83
C GLU A 290 -2.38 -3.80 -4.40
N ALA A 291 -2.31 -3.64 -5.72
CA ALA A 291 -1.10 -3.27 -6.46
C ALA A 291 -0.53 -1.90 -6.05
N SER A 292 -1.31 -1.04 -5.37
CA SER A 292 -0.84 0.21 -4.76
C SER A 292 0.25 -0.02 -3.72
N MET A 293 0.27 -1.18 -3.05
CA MET A 293 1.30 -1.54 -2.08
C MET A 293 2.54 -2.21 -2.72
N VAL A 294 2.58 -2.40 -4.04
CA VAL A 294 3.72 -3.04 -4.73
C VAL A 294 4.80 -2.00 -5.03
N ASP A 295 5.99 -2.18 -4.44
CA ASP A 295 7.14 -1.31 -4.72
C ASP A 295 7.83 -1.67 -6.06
N LEU A 296 8.77 -0.82 -6.47
CA LEU A 296 9.51 -0.99 -7.73
C LEU A 296 10.30 -2.31 -7.79
N THR A 297 10.89 -2.74 -6.67
CA THR A 297 11.67 -3.99 -6.65
C THR A 297 10.76 -5.18 -6.89
N MET A 298 9.65 -5.25 -6.17
CA MET A 298 8.66 -6.32 -6.28
C MET A 298 8.03 -6.35 -7.67
N MET A 299 7.66 -5.20 -8.24
CA MET A 299 7.14 -5.13 -9.61
C MET A 299 8.17 -5.66 -10.62
N ALA A 300 9.43 -5.24 -10.51
CA ALA A 300 10.49 -5.72 -11.39
C ALA A 300 10.70 -7.23 -11.27
N ARG A 301 10.62 -7.81 -10.06
CA ARG A 301 10.74 -9.27 -9.88
C ARG A 301 9.50 -10.03 -10.36
N LEU A 302 8.31 -9.45 -10.23
CA LEU A 302 7.08 -10.00 -10.78
C LEU A 302 7.13 -10.06 -12.31
N LEU A 303 7.39 -8.91 -12.95
CA LEU A 303 7.48 -8.82 -14.42
C LEU A 303 8.62 -9.63 -14.99
N GLU A 304 9.71 -9.76 -14.22
CA GLU A 304 10.69 -10.80 -14.46
C GLU A 304 9.94 -12.13 -14.46
N ALA A 305 9.53 -12.71 -13.34
CA ALA A 305 8.99 -14.08 -13.26
C ALA A 305 7.81 -14.46 -14.19
N VAL A 306 7.05 -13.51 -14.73
CA VAL A 306 5.89 -13.73 -15.61
C VAL A 306 6.33 -14.14 -17.04
N ARG A 307 5.66 -15.14 -17.63
CA ARG A 307 5.94 -15.55 -19.03
C ARG A 307 5.33 -14.54 -20.02
N PRO A 308 5.94 -14.35 -21.20
CA PRO A 308 5.40 -13.44 -22.22
C PRO A 308 3.93 -13.73 -22.59
N GLU A 309 3.52 -14.99 -22.62
CA GLU A 309 2.17 -15.43 -22.99
C GLU A 309 1.15 -15.38 -21.84
N THR A 310 1.61 -15.41 -20.58
CA THR A 310 0.76 -15.37 -19.39
C THR A 310 -0.06 -14.08 -19.37
N ARG A 311 -1.34 -14.15 -19.00
CA ARG A 311 -2.19 -13.00 -18.72
C ARG A 311 -1.84 -12.41 -17.35
N LEU A 312 -1.61 -11.10 -17.28
CA LEU A 312 -1.33 -10.38 -16.04
C LEU A 312 -2.41 -9.33 -15.78
N VAL A 313 -3.07 -9.42 -14.63
CA VAL A 313 -4.07 -8.44 -14.19
C VAL A 313 -3.57 -7.80 -12.90
N LEU A 314 -3.29 -6.51 -12.94
CA LEU A 314 -2.94 -5.71 -11.77
C LEU A 314 -4.18 -4.95 -11.30
N VAL A 315 -4.49 -5.00 -10.01
CA VAL A 315 -5.72 -4.42 -9.45
C VAL A 315 -5.34 -3.52 -8.27
N GLY A 316 -5.87 -2.30 -8.23
CA GLY A 316 -5.59 -1.40 -7.11
C GLY A 316 -6.20 -0.01 -7.24
N ASP A 317 -5.87 0.86 -6.30
CA ASP A 317 -6.26 2.27 -6.31
C ASP A 317 -5.01 3.16 -6.36
N PRO A 318 -4.76 3.92 -7.44
CA PRO A 318 -3.59 4.79 -7.56
C PRO A 318 -3.61 6.00 -6.61
N ARG A 319 -4.74 6.28 -5.94
CA ARG A 319 -4.90 7.37 -4.97
C ARG A 319 -4.74 6.89 -3.53
N GLN A 320 -4.69 5.57 -3.30
CA GLN A 320 -4.32 5.05 -1.99
C GLN A 320 -2.82 5.23 -1.73
N LEU A 321 -2.48 5.18 -0.44
CA LEU A 321 -1.13 5.24 0.05
C LEU A 321 -0.26 4.17 -0.64
N THR A 322 0.85 4.62 -1.22
CA THR A 322 1.78 3.77 -1.97
C THR A 322 2.57 2.85 -1.03
N SER A 323 3.21 1.82 -1.59
CA SER A 323 4.13 0.92 -0.87
C SER A 323 5.14 1.67 0.01
N VAL A 324 5.59 1.09 1.13
CA VAL A 324 6.69 1.68 1.93
C VAL A 324 8.02 1.69 1.16
N GLY A 325 8.22 0.73 0.24
CA GLY A 325 9.42 0.68 -0.61
C GLY A 325 9.45 1.79 -1.67
N ALA A 326 10.56 1.86 -2.40
CA ALA A 326 10.76 2.88 -3.44
C ALA A 326 9.79 2.75 -4.63
N GLY A 327 9.30 3.88 -5.12
CA GLY A 327 8.46 4.02 -6.30
C GLY A 327 6.97 4.10 -6.01
N ALA A 328 6.22 4.71 -6.94
CA ALA A 328 4.76 4.80 -6.94
C ALA A 328 4.20 4.05 -8.15
N VAL A 329 4.60 2.78 -8.31
CA VAL A 329 4.46 2.03 -9.56
C VAL A 329 3.05 2.10 -10.14
N LEU A 330 2.00 1.81 -9.36
CA LEU A 330 0.63 1.81 -9.89
C LEU A 330 0.22 3.20 -10.41
N SER A 331 0.52 4.24 -9.66
CA SER A 331 0.19 5.62 -10.04
C SER A 331 0.99 6.05 -11.27
N ASP A 332 2.26 5.65 -11.37
CA ASP A 332 3.12 5.89 -12.53
C ASP A 332 2.63 5.14 -13.77
N LEU A 333 2.09 3.93 -13.64
CA LEU A 333 1.48 3.18 -14.74
C LEU A 333 0.26 3.92 -15.28
N VAL A 334 -0.64 4.35 -14.39
CA VAL A 334 -1.86 5.08 -14.77
C VAL A 334 -1.52 6.38 -15.47
N ALA A 335 -0.58 7.16 -14.91
CA ALA A 335 -0.17 8.43 -15.48
C ALA A 335 0.67 8.28 -16.76
N GLY A 336 1.53 7.25 -16.85
CA GLY A 336 2.39 7.00 -18.00
C GLY A 336 1.64 6.49 -19.22
N PHE A 337 0.61 5.67 -19.02
CA PHE A 337 -0.26 5.19 -20.10
C PHE A 337 -1.46 6.09 -20.38
N ALA A 338 -1.58 7.24 -19.72
CA ALA A 338 -2.64 8.20 -19.99
C ALA A 338 -2.57 8.67 -21.45
N GLY A 339 -3.65 8.46 -22.20
CA GLY A 339 -3.71 8.81 -23.64
C GLY A 339 -2.95 7.87 -24.58
N HIS A 340 -2.38 6.77 -24.08
CA HIS A 340 -1.73 5.77 -24.92
C HIS A 340 -2.79 4.94 -25.68
N PRO A 341 -2.66 4.71 -27.01
CA PRO A 341 -3.66 3.99 -27.79
C PRO A 341 -3.83 2.54 -27.33
N ASP A 342 -2.74 1.87 -26.99
CA ASP A 342 -2.72 0.50 -26.45
C ASP A 342 -2.69 0.50 -24.91
N SER A 343 -3.32 1.47 -24.25
CA SER A 343 -3.25 1.56 -22.79
C SER A 343 -3.76 0.27 -22.12
N PRO A 344 -2.98 -0.34 -21.19
CA PRO A 344 -3.45 -1.48 -20.43
C PRO A 344 -4.42 -1.08 -19.33
N VAL A 345 -4.66 0.22 -19.11
CA VAL A 345 -5.35 0.76 -17.94
C VAL A 345 -6.84 0.84 -18.19
N VAL A 346 -7.63 0.27 -17.28
CA VAL A 346 -9.10 0.44 -17.24
C VAL A 346 -9.48 0.95 -15.86
N ALA A 347 -10.29 1.99 -15.80
CA ALA A 347 -10.73 2.61 -14.54
C ALA A 347 -12.21 2.33 -14.27
N LEU A 348 -12.52 1.93 -13.04
CA LEU A 348 -13.85 1.85 -12.48
C LEU A 348 -14.07 3.08 -11.59
N THR A 349 -15.06 3.89 -11.90
CA THR A 349 -15.34 5.16 -11.23
C THR A 349 -16.59 5.08 -10.34
N GLU A 350 -17.58 4.26 -10.71
CA GLU A 350 -18.81 4.08 -9.94
C GLU A 350 -18.55 3.29 -8.64
N ASN A 351 -18.89 3.87 -7.48
CA ASN A 351 -18.79 3.18 -6.18
C ASN A 351 -20.17 2.62 -5.79
N HIS A 352 -20.25 1.29 -5.62
CA HIS A 352 -21.47 0.56 -5.28
C HIS A 352 -21.56 0.16 -3.80
N ARG A 353 -20.48 0.27 -3.03
CA ARG A 353 -20.39 -0.30 -1.66
C ARG A 353 -20.48 0.73 -0.55
N SER A 354 -19.90 1.91 -0.75
CA SER A 354 -19.97 2.97 0.26
C SER A 354 -21.34 3.63 0.23
N THR A 355 -21.67 4.30 1.33
CA THR A 355 -22.80 5.20 1.38
C THR A 355 -22.49 6.52 0.66
N GLU A 356 -23.50 7.33 0.36
CA GLU A 356 -23.34 8.53 -0.49
C GLU A 356 -22.43 9.60 0.15
N GLU A 357 -22.37 9.68 1.48
CA GLU A 357 -21.68 10.76 2.18
C GLU A 357 -20.18 10.47 2.32
N ILE A 358 -19.82 9.22 2.65
CA ILE A 358 -18.41 8.76 2.60
C ILE A 358 -17.87 8.85 1.17
N LYS A 359 -18.71 8.59 0.15
CA LYS A 359 -18.34 8.80 -1.27
C LYS A 359 -18.05 10.26 -1.56
N ALA A 360 -18.88 11.18 -1.07
CA ALA A 360 -18.67 12.62 -1.27
C ALA A 360 -17.35 13.08 -0.65
N LEU A 361 -17.05 12.66 0.59
CA LEU A 361 -15.77 12.97 1.24
C LEU A 361 -14.58 12.37 0.47
N ALA A 362 -14.66 11.10 0.09
CA ALA A 362 -13.62 10.45 -0.69
C ALA A 362 -13.44 11.10 -2.08
N ALA A 363 -14.50 11.58 -2.71
CA ALA A 363 -14.44 12.30 -3.99
C ALA A 363 -13.78 13.68 -3.82
N ALA A 364 -14.14 14.43 -2.77
CA ALA A 364 -13.50 15.70 -2.44
C ALA A 364 -12.00 15.53 -2.16
N LEU A 365 -11.60 14.46 -1.47
CA LEU A 365 -10.19 14.12 -1.24
C LEU A 365 -9.42 13.72 -2.50
N ARG A 366 -10.12 13.34 -3.58
CA ARG A 366 -9.50 13.02 -4.88
C ARG A 366 -9.40 14.22 -5.82
N ASP A 367 -9.95 15.35 -5.44
CA ASP A 367 -9.97 16.55 -6.28
C ASP A 367 -8.65 17.31 -6.16
N ASP A 368 -7.90 17.44 -7.25
CA ASP A 368 -6.63 18.19 -7.31
C ASP A 368 -6.80 19.69 -7.61
N GLY A 369 -8.03 20.21 -7.57
CA GLY A 369 -8.32 21.62 -7.78
C GLY A 369 -7.83 22.55 -6.65
N PRO A 370 -7.70 23.85 -6.92
CA PRO A 370 -7.13 24.84 -5.99
C PRO A 370 -7.94 24.97 -4.68
N ASP A 371 -9.26 24.79 -4.72
CA ASP A 371 -10.12 24.89 -3.52
C ASP A 371 -10.48 23.50 -2.93
N ALA A 372 -9.69 22.46 -3.22
CA ALA A 372 -9.97 21.11 -2.74
C ALA A 372 -10.02 21.03 -1.21
N ALA A 373 -9.13 21.74 -0.51
CA ALA A 373 -9.11 21.77 0.95
C ALA A 373 -10.39 22.39 1.53
N ASP A 374 -10.90 23.45 0.90
CA ASP A 374 -12.15 24.10 1.30
C ASP A 374 -13.34 23.17 1.08
N ARG A 375 -13.41 22.51 -0.08
CA ARG A 375 -14.45 21.51 -0.38
C ARG A 375 -14.44 20.36 0.63
N VAL A 376 -13.27 19.85 1.00
CA VAL A 376 -13.16 18.77 2.01
C VAL A 376 -13.66 19.26 3.37
N LEU A 377 -13.27 20.47 3.80
CA LEU A 377 -13.76 21.05 5.05
C LEU A 377 -15.26 21.31 5.03
N GLU A 378 -15.83 21.75 3.90
CA GLU A 378 -17.26 21.93 3.73
C GLU A 378 -18.00 20.60 3.89
N VAL A 379 -17.53 19.53 3.23
CA VAL A 379 -18.12 18.19 3.38
C VAL A 379 -18.03 17.69 4.82
N LEU A 380 -16.89 17.86 5.48
CA LEU A 380 -16.71 17.46 6.87
C LEU A 380 -17.61 18.25 7.83
N ARG A 381 -17.75 19.56 7.63
CA ARG A 381 -18.55 20.44 8.49
C ARG A 381 -20.05 20.38 8.21
N ALA A 382 -20.44 19.92 7.02
CA ALA A 382 -21.85 19.65 6.73
C ALA A 382 -22.44 18.73 7.80
N GLY A 383 -21.64 17.75 8.26
CA GLY A 383 -21.97 16.84 9.35
C GLY A 383 -23.14 15.95 8.95
N THR A 384 -22.89 14.66 8.81
CA THR A 384 -23.91 13.75 8.30
C THR A 384 -24.04 12.51 9.20
N ASP A 385 -25.04 11.66 8.95
CA ASP A 385 -25.24 10.46 9.77
C ASP A 385 -24.04 9.48 9.67
N GLU A 386 -23.27 9.58 8.58
CA GLU A 386 -22.16 8.67 8.25
C GLU A 386 -20.78 9.34 8.39
N VAL A 387 -20.71 10.67 8.40
CA VAL A 387 -19.46 11.44 8.47
C VAL A 387 -19.54 12.45 9.61
N ASP A 388 -18.78 12.18 10.68
CA ASP A 388 -18.58 13.09 11.79
C ASP A 388 -17.23 13.80 11.67
N TYR A 389 -17.20 15.10 11.95
CA TYR A 389 -15.97 15.87 12.10
C TYR A 389 -15.89 16.52 13.48
N VAL A 390 -14.86 16.13 14.25
CA VAL A 390 -14.55 16.72 15.54
C VAL A 390 -13.34 17.64 15.39
N GLU A 391 -13.61 18.92 15.13
CA GLU A 391 -12.61 19.97 15.05
C GLU A 391 -12.09 20.28 16.47
N THR A 392 -10.91 19.77 16.80
CA THR A 392 -10.32 19.91 18.15
C THR A 392 -8.80 19.82 18.12
N ASP A 393 -8.15 20.56 19.01
CA ASP A 393 -6.72 20.40 19.36
C ASP A 393 -6.52 19.43 20.55
N ASN A 394 -7.61 18.99 21.19
CA ASN A 394 -7.59 18.01 22.27
C ASN A 394 -8.34 16.73 21.86
N PRO A 395 -7.69 15.82 21.12
CA PRO A 395 -8.35 14.61 20.59
C PRO A 395 -8.75 13.61 21.69
N VAL A 396 -8.14 13.70 22.88
CA VAL A 396 -8.37 12.76 24.00
C VAL A 396 -9.83 12.75 24.44
N GLU A 397 -10.45 13.91 24.56
CA GLU A 397 -11.85 14.02 25.00
C GLU A 397 -12.80 13.43 23.96
N ALA A 398 -12.58 13.77 22.69
CA ALA A 398 -13.38 13.31 21.56
C ALA A 398 -13.36 11.78 21.40
N LEU A 399 -12.19 11.17 21.54
CA LEU A 399 -12.01 9.74 21.28
C LEU A 399 -12.22 8.85 22.50
N ARG A 400 -12.32 9.41 23.71
CA ARG A 400 -12.49 8.61 24.94
C ARG A 400 -13.73 7.72 24.89
N GLY A 401 -14.88 8.28 24.54
CA GLY A 401 -16.15 7.52 24.47
C GLY A 401 -16.09 6.38 23.45
N PRO A 402 -15.85 6.67 22.16
CA PRO A 402 -15.81 5.65 21.11
C PRO A 402 -14.79 4.54 21.36
N VAL A 403 -13.56 4.90 21.76
CA VAL A 403 -12.48 3.93 22.01
C VAL A 403 -12.80 3.04 23.22
N THR A 404 -13.30 3.63 24.32
CA THR A 404 -13.65 2.86 25.52
C THR A 404 -14.84 1.94 25.26
N GLY A 405 -15.86 2.42 24.54
CA GLY A 405 -17.03 1.63 24.16
C GLY A 405 -16.66 0.42 23.29
N ALA A 406 -15.78 0.63 22.30
CA ALA A 406 -15.27 -0.46 21.47
C ALA A 406 -14.47 -1.49 22.28
N ALA A 407 -13.55 -1.03 23.14
CA ALA A 407 -12.76 -1.90 24.00
C ALA A 407 -13.64 -2.73 24.96
N LEU A 408 -14.68 -2.11 25.54
CA LEU A 408 -15.66 -2.78 26.37
C LEU A 408 -16.48 -3.82 25.59
N ALA A 409 -16.92 -3.50 24.37
CA ALA A 409 -17.68 -4.42 23.53
C ALA A 409 -16.87 -5.68 23.21
N VAL A 410 -15.60 -5.53 22.81
CA VAL A 410 -14.69 -6.66 22.55
C VAL A 410 -14.48 -7.49 23.81
N ARG A 411 -14.26 -6.83 24.95
CA ARG A 411 -14.08 -7.52 26.22
C ARG A 411 -15.32 -8.31 26.64
N ASN A 412 -16.49 -7.69 26.62
CA ASN A 412 -17.72 -8.34 27.05
C ASN A 412 -18.04 -9.52 26.13
N ALA A 413 -17.89 -9.36 24.81
CA ALA A 413 -18.00 -10.48 23.88
C ALA A 413 -16.99 -11.61 24.18
N ALA A 414 -15.73 -11.28 24.51
CA ALA A 414 -14.72 -12.28 24.87
C ALA A 414 -15.03 -13.02 26.17
N VAL A 415 -15.70 -12.39 27.13
CA VAL A 415 -16.05 -13.01 28.42
C VAL A 415 -17.38 -13.78 28.33
N ASP A 416 -18.37 -13.22 27.65
CA ASP A 416 -19.77 -13.66 27.74
C ASP A 416 -20.19 -14.55 26.56
N ALA A 417 -19.60 -14.38 25.38
CA ALA A 417 -20.06 -15.04 24.15
C ALA A 417 -19.00 -15.96 23.53
N GLY A 418 -17.72 -15.57 23.59
CA GLY A 418 -16.60 -16.38 23.13
C GLY A 418 -15.87 -15.81 21.91
N PRO A 419 -15.02 -16.62 21.25
CA PRO A 419 -14.08 -16.12 20.25
C PRO A 419 -14.70 -15.52 18.97
N PRO A 420 -15.71 -16.13 18.32
CA PRO A 420 -16.29 -15.58 17.11
C PRO A 420 -16.89 -14.18 17.32
N GLU A 421 -17.65 -14.00 18.40
CA GLU A 421 -18.32 -12.76 18.74
C GLU A 421 -17.31 -11.68 19.17
N ALA A 422 -16.25 -12.07 19.88
CA ALA A 422 -15.18 -11.16 20.25
C ALA A 422 -14.40 -10.65 19.02
N LEU A 423 -14.16 -11.53 18.04
CA LEU A 423 -13.54 -11.15 16.77
C LEU A 423 -14.47 -10.28 15.94
N ALA A 424 -15.76 -10.60 15.86
CA ALA A 424 -16.74 -9.77 15.18
C ALA A 424 -16.85 -8.38 15.83
N ALA A 425 -16.92 -8.31 17.17
CA ALA A 425 -16.89 -7.03 17.91
C ALA A 425 -15.61 -6.25 17.63
N LEU A 426 -14.48 -6.94 17.48
CA LEU A 426 -13.20 -6.31 17.14
C LEU A 426 -13.24 -5.70 15.73
N GLU A 427 -13.98 -6.24 14.77
CA GLU A 427 -14.06 -5.71 13.40
C GLU A 427 -14.98 -4.49 13.26
N ARG A 428 -15.83 -4.19 14.25
CA ARG A 428 -16.78 -3.07 14.20
C ARG A 428 -16.14 -1.69 14.29
N PHE A 429 -15.07 -1.54 15.07
CA PHE A 429 -14.46 -0.24 15.31
C PHE A 429 -12.94 -0.27 15.18
N ARG A 430 -12.38 0.78 14.55
CA ARG A 430 -10.94 0.96 14.38
C ARG A 430 -10.54 2.41 14.56
N LEU A 431 -9.58 2.66 15.45
CA LEU A 431 -8.87 3.92 15.54
C LEU A 431 -7.60 3.87 14.65
N LEU A 432 -7.54 4.77 13.69
CA LEU A 432 -6.43 4.91 12.76
C LEU A 432 -5.57 6.13 13.09
N CYS A 433 -4.27 5.92 13.14
CA CYS A 433 -3.28 6.97 13.40
C CYS A 433 -2.24 7.04 12.27
N ALA A 434 -1.67 8.22 12.01
CA ALA A 434 -0.54 8.35 11.09
C ALA A 434 0.77 7.84 11.74
N HIS A 435 1.01 8.23 13.00
CA HIS A 435 2.26 7.98 13.71
C HIS A 435 2.24 6.67 14.52
N ARG A 436 3.44 6.13 14.78
CA ARG A 436 3.62 5.00 15.71
C ARG A 436 3.85 5.47 17.16
N GLU A 437 4.57 6.56 17.31
CA GLU A 437 4.98 7.17 18.58
C GLU A 437 4.46 8.61 18.70
N GLY A 438 4.69 9.25 19.84
CA GLY A 438 4.19 10.60 20.11
C GLY A 438 2.71 10.65 20.53
N PRO A 439 2.17 11.85 20.77
CA PRO A 439 0.80 12.05 21.28
C PRO A 439 -0.28 11.56 20.30
N TYR A 440 -0.03 11.68 18.99
CA TYR A 440 -0.91 11.17 17.93
C TYR A 440 -0.58 9.74 17.49
N GLY A 441 0.32 9.06 18.22
CA GLY A 441 0.86 7.76 17.83
C GLY A 441 0.10 6.58 18.41
N VAL A 442 0.07 5.47 17.67
CA VAL A 442 -0.56 4.20 18.07
C VAL A 442 -0.20 3.77 19.51
N ARG A 443 1.07 3.91 19.92
CA ARG A 443 1.48 3.51 21.28
C ARG A 443 0.80 4.33 22.38
N ALA A 444 0.59 5.63 22.17
CA ALA A 444 -0.11 6.47 23.14
C ALA A 444 -1.58 6.09 23.25
N TRP A 445 -2.24 5.91 22.10
CA TRP A 445 -3.66 5.58 22.03
C TRP A 445 -4.00 4.18 22.54
N ASN A 446 -3.12 3.20 22.33
CA ASN A 446 -3.25 1.90 22.97
C ASN A 446 -3.20 2.00 24.51
N ARG A 447 -2.28 2.81 25.05
CA ARG A 447 -2.21 3.03 26.52
C ARG A 447 -3.45 3.75 27.03
N HIS A 448 -3.96 4.75 26.31
CA HIS A 448 -5.19 5.44 26.69
C HIS A 448 -6.39 4.49 26.70
N ALA A 449 -6.58 3.67 25.67
CA ALA A 449 -7.63 2.68 25.61
C ALA A 449 -7.58 1.70 26.80
N GLU A 450 -6.39 1.19 27.12
CA GLU A 450 -6.20 0.29 28.27
C GLU A 450 -6.48 0.97 29.62
N GLN A 451 -6.06 2.22 29.78
CA GLN A 451 -6.33 3.02 30.99
C GLN A 451 -7.82 3.31 31.17
N TRP A 452 -8.52 3.69 30.10
CA TRP A 452 -9.96 3.96 30.17
C TRP A 452 -10.78 2.69 30.39
N LEU A 453 -10.39 1.59 29.75
CA LEU A 453 -11.00 0.28 30.01
C LEU A 453 -10.82 -0.13 31.47
N ALA A 454 -9.61 0.01 32.03
CA ALA A 454 -9.36 -0.29 33.44
C ALA A 454 -10.22 0.58 34.38
N ALA A 455 -10.37 1.86 34.05
CA ALA A 455 -11.20 2.79 34.83
C ALA A 455 -12.68 2.35 34.83
N GLU A 456 -13.24 1.97 33.67
CA GLU A 456 -14.63 1.51 33.60
C GLU A 456 -14.88 0.17 34.28
N LEU A 457 -13.86 -0.70 34.32
CA LEU A 457 -13.96 -1.95 35.06
C LEU A 457 -13.76 -1.77 36.57
N GLY A 458 -13.36 -0.57 37.02
CA GLY A 458 -13.02 -0.31 38.42
C GLY A 458 -11.84 -1.13 38.94
N ALA A 459 -11.02 -1.70 38.04
CA ALA A 459 -9.91 -2.58 38.41
C ALA A 459 -8.80 -2.56 37.34
N PRO A 460 -7.52 -2.76 37.73
CA PRO A 460 -6.45 -2.95 36.76
C PRO A 460 -6.73 -4.18 35.87
N LEU A 461 -6.36 -4.10 34.60
CA LEU A 461 -6.47 -5.23 33.65
C LEU A 461 -5.63 -6.45 34.08
N GLY A 462 -4.71 -6.27 35.03
CA GLY A 462 -3.99 -7.31 35.75
C GLY A 462 -2.85 -7.93 34.95
N SER A 463 -3.16 -8.67 33.88
CA SER A 463 -2.18 -9.39 33.07
C SER A 463 -1.94 -8.71 31.71
N ALA A 464 -0.77 -8.93 31.12
CA ALA A 464 -0.51 -8.55 29.74
C ALA A 464 -1.44 -9.25 28.72
N TRP A 465 -2.15 -10.30 29.13
CA TRP A 465 -3.08 -11.07 28.31
C TRP A 465 -4.49 -11.02 28.92
N TYR A 466 -4.96 -9.80 29.22
CA TYR A 466 -6.31 -9.58 29.75
C TYR A 466 -7.39 -9.99 28.73
N ALA A 467 -8.54 -10.43 29.23
CA ALA A 467 -9.68 -10.80 28.39
C ALA A 467 -10.14 -9.59 27.56
N GLY A 468 -10.37 -9.80 26.26
CA GLY A 468 -10.73 -8.73 25.33
C GLY A 468 -9.56 -7.95 24.75
N ARG A 469 -8.30 -8.28 25.09
CA ARG A 469 -7.15 -7.59 24.50
C ARG A 469 -7.13 -7.80 22.98
N PRO A 470 -7.19 -6.74 22.17
CA PRO A 470 -7.01 -6.86 20.73
C PRO A 470 -5.53 -7.05 20.40
N LEU A 471 -5.26 -7.95 19.47
CA LEU A 471 -3.94 -8.39 19.06
C LEU A 471 -3.72 -8.08 17.59
N LEU A 472 -2.49 -7.70 17.25
CA LEU A 472 -2.01 -7.62 15.89
C LEU A 472 -0.71 -8.40 15.74
N VAL A 473 -0.66 -9.29 14.76
CA VAL A 473 0.55 -10.00 14.36
C VAL A 473 1.43 -9.05 13.55
N THR A 474 2.71 -8.96 13.92
CA THR A 474 3.66 -8.02 13.31
C THR A 474 4.75 -8.69 12.47
N THR A 475 4.87 -10.01 12.53
CA THR A 475 5.84 -10.80 11.75
C THR A 475 5.21 -12.12 11.36
N ASN A 476 5.55 -12.63 10.17
CA ASN A 476 5.09 -13.95 9.73
C ASN A 476 5.76 -15.05 10.58
N ASP A 477 4.96 -15.98 11.09
CA ASP A 477 5.39 -17.22 11.71
C ASP A 477 4.82 -18.40 10.91
N TYR A 478 5.65 -18.95 10.03
CA TYR A 478 5.26 -20.06 9.15
C TYR A 478 5.05 -21.38 9.90
N ALA A 479 5.63 -21.55 11.10
CA ALA A 479 5.45 -22.76 11.89
C ALA A 479 4.09 -22.77 12.59
N LEU A 480 3.57 -21.58 12.94
CA LEU A 480 2.23 -21.40 13.49
C LEU A 480 1.18 -21.11 12.42
N ASP A 481 1.60 -20.92 11.17
CA ASP A 481 0.76 -20.47 10.05
C ASP A 481 0.07 -19.13 10.37
N VAL A 482 0.79 -18.21 11.03
CA VAL A 482 0.27 -16.91 11.47
C VAL A 482 1.01 -15.81 10.71
N TYR A 483 0.28 -14.84 10.15
CA TYR A 483 0.85 -13.88 9.20
C TYR A 483 0.76 -12.44 9.68
N ASN A 484 1.76 -11.63 9.32
CA ASN A 484 1.79 -10.19 9.61
C ASN A 484 0.54 -9.50 9.06
N GLY A 485 -0.13 -8.72 9.91
CA GLY A 485 -1.40 -8.07 9.60
C GLY A 485 -2.63 -8.83 10.08
N GLU A 486 -2.50 -10.10 10.48
CA GLU A 486 -3.61 -10.84 11.11
C GLU A 486 -3.95 -10.25 12.48
N THR A 487 -5.26 -10.17 12.75
CA THR A 487 -5.81 -9.61 13.98
C THR A 487 -6.33 -10.73 14.87
N GLY A 488 -6.32 -10.51 16.17
CA GLY A 488 -6.84 -11.47 17.11
C GLY A 488 -7.36 -10.85 18.38
N VAL A 489 -7.91 -11.69 19.25
CA VAL A 489 -8.43 -11.28 20.55
C VAL A 489 -8.08 -12.31 21.61
N VAL A 490 -7.81 -11.84 22.83
CA VAL A 490 -7.61 -12.71 23.97
C VAL A 490 -8.95 -13.09 24.58
N VAL A 491 -9.23 -14.39 24.64
CA VAL A 491 -10.47 -14.95 25.19
C VAL A 491 -10.09 -15.98 26.26
N PRO A 492 -10.62 -15.89 27.49
CA PRO A 492 -10.40 -16.91 28.50
C PRO A 492 -11.04 -18.25 28.10
N ASP A 493 -10.36 -19.37 28.39
CA ASP A 493 -10.96 -20.69 28.25
C ASP A 493 -11.90 -21.01 29.43
N ALA A 494 -12.57 -22.17 29.40
CA ALA A 494 -13.48 -22.61 30.45
C ALA A 494 -12.82 -22.74 31.85
N ALA A 495 -11.48 -22.81 31.92
CA ALA A 495 -10.71 -22.82 33.15
C ALA A 495 -10.19 -21.43 33.55
N GLY A 496 -10.61 -20.37 32.85
CA GLY A 496 -10.19 -18.98 33.08
C GLY A 496 -8.80 -18.63 32.53
N ARG A 497 -8.17 -19.51 31.74
CA ARG A 497 -6.83 -19.27 31.20
C ARG A 497 -6.91 -18.49 29.89
N ALA A 498 -6.08 -17.46 29.75
CA ALA A 498 -6.03 -16.65 28.55
C ALA A 498 -5.60 -17.48 27.31
N ARG A 499 -6.39 -17.39 26.23
CA ARG A 499 -6.07 -17.93 24.91
C ARG A 499 -6.10 -16.80 23.88
N ALA A 500 -5.08 -16.73 23.03
CA ALA A 500 -5.04 -15.78 21.93
C ALA A 500 -5.71 -16.42 20.70
N TRP A 501 -6.83 -15.88 20.26
CA TRP A 501 -7.53 -16.33 19.07
C TRP A 501 -7.18 -15.43 17.90
N ILE A 502 -6.49 -15.96 16.90
CA ILE A 502 -6.07 -15.22 15.70
C ILE A 502 -7.03 -15.54 14.57
N ALA A 503 -7.58 -14.49 13.95
CA ALA A 503 -8.34 -14.58 12.71
C ALA A 503 -7.34 -14.73 11.55
N GLY A 504 -7.61 -15.69 10.66
CA GLY A 504 -6.80 -15.94 9.45
C GLY A 504 -7.68 -16.51 8.35
N ALA A 505 -7.07 -17.21 7.38
CA ALA A 505 -7.84 -17.91 6.34
C ALA A 505 -8.67 -19.05 6.96
N GLY A 506 -9.98 -18.87 7.05
CA GLY A 506 -10.92 -19.83 7.62
C GLY A 506 -11.22 -19.62 9.12
N ALA A 507 -11.42 -20.71 9.86
CA ALA A 507 -11.86 -20.63 11.25
C ALA A 507 -10.79 -20.02 12.18
N PRO A 508 -11.18 -19.21 13.19
CA PRO A 508 -10.26 -18.66 14.17
C PRO A 508 -9.44 -19.72 14.90
N ARG A 509 -8.14 -19.47 15.10
CA ARG A 509 -7.20 -20.45 15.66
C ARG A 509 -6.74 -20.07 17.07
N PRO A 510 -6.85 -20.96 18.07
CA PRO A 510 -6.46 -20.66 19.45
C PRO A 510 -5.00 -21.00 19.75
N PHE A 511 -4.26 -20.02 20.26
CA PHE A 511 -2.87 -20.16 20.70
C PHE A 511 -2.72 -19.91 22.20
N ALA A 512 -1.73 -20.57 22.80
CA ALA A 512 -1.27 -20.19 24.13
C ALA A 512 -0.42 -18.91 24.00
N PRO A 513 -0.59 -17.90 24.88
CA PRO A 513 0.18 -16.66 24.89
C PRO A 513 1.69 -16.83 24.63
N GLY A 514 2.34 -17.75 25.33
CA GLY A 514 3.79 -17.96 25.21
C GLY A 514 4.27 -18.57 23.89
N ARG A 515 3.37 -19.02 23.00
CA ARG A 515 3.74 -19.46 21.65
C ARG A 515 3.83 -18.30 20.66
N LEU A 516 3.19 -17.18 20.93
CA LEU A 516 3.17 -16.03 20.04
C LEU A 516 4.30 -15.07 20.41
N GLY A 517 5.27 -14.88 19.52
CA GLY A 517 6.38 -13.97 19.74
C GLY A 517 6.09 -12.52 19.35
N ALA A 518 5.69 -12.31 18.08
CA ALA A 518 5.64 -10.98 17.46
C ALA A 518 4.23 -10.37 17.45
N ILE A 519 3.67 -10.08 18.63
CA ILE A 519 2.31 -9.53 18.81
C ILE A 519 2.33 -8.15 19.48
N GLU A 520 1.53 -7.23 18.96
CA GLU A 520 1.26 -5.91 19.54
C GLU A 520 -0.22 -5.77 19.96
N THR A 521 -0.50 -4.89 20.92
CA THR A 521 -1.89 -4.45 21.22
C THR A 521 -2.41 -3.59 20.07
N MET A 522 -3.69 -3.74 19.74
CA MET A 522 -4.33 -3.07 18.58
C MET A 522 -5.67 -2.41 18.95
N HIS A 523 -5.70 -1.55 19.97
CA HIS A 523 -6.85 -0.64 20.11
C HIS A 523 -6.79 0.47 19.07
N ALA A 524 -5.57 0.91 18.75
CA ALA A 524 -5.24 1.77 17.63
C ALA A 524 -4.30 1.05 16.66
N MET A 525 -4.32 1.45 15.39
CA MET A 525 -3.38 0.97 14.38
C MET A 525 -2.93 2.09 13.44
N THR A 526 -1.78 1.91 12.81
CA THR A 526 -1.32 2.87 11.80
C THR A 526 -2.12 2.70 10.50
N ILE A 527 -2.39 3.79 9.79
CA ILE A 527 -3.09 3.77 8.49
C ILE A 527 -2.37 2.86 7.47
N HIS A 528 -1.04 2.78 7.49
CA HIS A 528 -0.28 1.84 6.66
C HIS A 528 -0.63 0.36 6.97
N LYS A 529 -0.73 0.01 8.25
CA LYS A 529 -1.08 -1.36 8.68
C LYS A 529 -2.57 -1.67 8.46
N SER A 530 -3.42 -0.66 8.23
CA SER A 530 -4.83 -0.86 7.90
C SER A 530 -5.08 -1.13 6.41
N GLN A 531 -4.06 -1.07 5.54
CA GLN A 531 -4.22 -1.37 4.12
C GLN A 531 -4.68 -2.83 3.90
N GLY A 532 -5.63 -3.02 2.99
CA GLY A 532 -6.33 -4.30 2.80
C GLY A 532 -7.27 -4.69 3.96
N SER A 533 -7.47 -3.83 4.96
CA SER A 533 -8.46 -4.01 6.04
C SER A 533 -9.55 -2.94 5.99
N GLN A 534 -10.71 -3.21 6.61
CA GLN A 534 -11.86 -2.31 6.71
C GLN A 534 -12.57 -2.58 8.05
N ALA A 535 -13.42 -1.64 8.48
CA ALA A 535 -14.26 -1.77 9.66
C ALA A 535 -15.59 -1.01 9.45
N GLU A 536 -16.65 -1.44 10.14
CA GLU A 536 -17.96 -0.77 10.12
C GLU A 536 -17.80 0.73 10.45
N ARG A 537 -17.08 1.03 11.54
CA ARG A 537 -16.79 2.39 12.02
C ARG A 537 -15.29 2.65 12.10
N ILE A 538 -14.85 3.77 11.54
CA ILE A 538 -13.46 4.24 11.62
C ILE A 538 -13.40 5.57 12.34
N ALA A 539 -12.47 5.70 13.29
CA ALA A 539 -12.02 7.00 13.77
C ALA A 539 -10.65 7.30 13.17
N VAL A 540 -10.52 8.41 12.44
CA VAL A 540 -9.25 8.90 11.87
C VAL A 540 -8.72 10.00 12.77
N LEU A 541 -7.59 9.76 13.42
CA LEU A 541 -6.87 10.79 14.17
C LEU A 541 -5.82 11.45 13.27
N LEU A 542 -6.07 12.71 12.91
CA LEU A 542 -5.10 13.52 12.19
C LEU A 542 -4.08 14.10 13.18
N PRO A 543 -2.77 13.97 12.91
CA PRO A 543 -1.75 14.69 13.67
C PRO A 543 -1.77 16.19 13.41
N ASP A 544 -0.90 16.93 14.10
CA ASP A 544 -0.69 18.37 13.89
C ASP A 544 -0.39 18.71 12.41
N ALA A 545 -0.73 19.93 12.00
CA ALA A 545 -0.65 20.37 10.60
C ALA A 545 0.78 20.41 10.03
N ASP A 546 1.80 20.45 10.88
CA ASP A 546 3.22 20.39 10.51
C ASP A 546 3.73 18.95 10.34
N SER A 547 2.91 17.95 10.67
CA SER A 547 3.26 16.54 10.54
C SER A 547 3.49 16.17 9.08
N ARG A 548 4.72 15.79 8.75
CA ARG A 548 5.12 15.37 7.39
C ARG A 548 4.47 14.08 6.89
N LEU A 549 3.92 13.26 7.78
CA LEU A 549 3.13 12.08 7.40
C LEU A 549 1.73 12.44 6.91
N LEU A 550 1.32 13.70 7.06
CA LEU A 550 -0.01 14.16 6.73
C LEU A 550 -0.07 14.43 5.23
N THR A 551 -0.49 13.43 4.46
CA THR A 551 -0.69 13.55 3.01
C THR A 551 -2.11 13.21 2.63
N ARG A 552 -2.50 13.66 1.44
CA ARG A 552 -3.83 13.44 0.87
C ARG A 552 -4.11 11.96 0.71
N GLU A 553 -3.13 11.20 0.24
CA GLU A 553 -3.24 9.75 0.05
C GLU A 553 -3.41 9.03 1.38
N LEU A 554 -2.70 9.45 2.44
CA LEU A 554 -2.85 8.89 3.78
C LEU A 554 -4.26 9.18 4.32
N PHE A 555 -4.76 10.40 4.16
CA PHE A 555 -6.09 10.77 4.63
C PHE A 555 -7.21 10.05 3.86
N TYR A 556 -7.14 10.06 2.53
CA TYR A 556 -8.04 9.29 1.65
C TYR A 556 -8.01 7.80 1.99
N THR A 557 -6.82 7.24 2.19
CA THR A 557 -6.68 5.83 2.57
C THR A 557 -7.33 5.52 3.90
N ALA A 558 -7.29 6.43 4.88
CA ALA A 558 -7.91 6.25 6.19
C ALA A 558 -9.44 6.31 6.11
N VAL A 559 -9.98 7.33 5.44
CA VAL A 559 -11.43 7.53 5.25
C VAL A 559 -12.05 6.33 4.54
N THR A 560 -11.40 5.84 3.48
CA THR A 560 -11.94 4.73 2.69
C THR A 560 -11.83 3.34 3.36
N ARG A 561 -11.34 3.26 4.60
CA ARG A 561 -11.42 2.04 5.43
C ARG A 561 -12.77 1.87 6.10
N ALA A 562 -13.58 2.93 6.16
CA ALA A 562 -14.90 2.90 6.77
C ALA A 562 -15.89 2.22 5.82
N GLU A 563 -16.71 1.32 6.34
CA GLU A 563 -17.80 0.71 5.59
C GLU A 563 -19.11 1.49 5.78
N GLU A 564 -19.41 1.92 7.00
CA GLU A 564 -20.67 2.59 7.34
C GLU A 564 -20.49 4.00 7.91
N HIS A 565 -19.46 4.23 8.74
CA HIS A 565 -19.30 5.51 9.41
C HIS A 565 -17.83 5.89 9.64
N VAL A 566 -17.51 7.17 9.42
CA VAL A 566 -16.18 7.74 9.66
C VAL A 566 -16.25 8.96 10.58
N THR A 567 -15.44 8.96 11.62
CA THR A 567 -15.22 10.13 12.48
C THR A 567 -13.81 10.67 12.23
N VAL A 568 -13.69 11.89 11.73
CA VAL A 568 -12.41 12.58 11.56
C VAL A 568 -12.16 13.47 12.78
N VAL A 569 -11.01 13.29 13.44
CA VAL A 569 -10.62 14.06 14.63
C VAL A 569 -9.32 14.80 14.34
N GLY A 570 -9.37 16.13 14.40
CA GLY A 570 -8.21 16.99 14.19
C GLY A 570 -8.61 18.43 13.82
N SER A 571 -7.65 19.35 13.83
CA SER A 571 -7.91 20.76 13.51
C SER A 571 -8.17 20.99 12.01
N ALA A 572 -8.84 22.10 11.67
CA ALA A 572 -9.05 22.45 10.26
C ALA A 572 -7.71 22.70 9.53
N ALA A 573 -6.69 23.17 10.26
CA ALA A 573 -5.34 23.33 9.75
C ALA A 573 -4.73 21.98 9.35
N ALA A 574 -4.92 20.93 10.15
CA ALA A 574 -4.46 19.58 9.82
C ALA A 574 -5.19 19.02 8.59
N VAL A 575 -6.51 19.18 8.51
CA VAL A 575 -7.27 18.78 7.31
C VAL A 575 -6.74 19.48 6.06
N ARG A 576 -6.56 20.80 6.12
CA ARG A 576 -6.03 21.59 5.00
C ARG A 576 -4.64 21.11 4.59
N ALA A 577 -3.73 20.99 5.55
CA ALA A 577 -2.38 20.51 5.30
C ALA A 577 -2.36 19.10 4.69
N ALA A 578 -3.23 18.20 5.15
CA ALA A 578 -3.39 16.87 4.56
C ALA A 578 -3.80 16.93 3.10
N VAL A 579 -4.78 17.78 2.76
CA VAL A 579 -5.27 17.90 1.39
C VAL A 579 -4.23 18.56 0.50
N GLU A 580 -3.56 19.61 0.95
CA GLU A 580 -2.57 20.34 0.15
C GLU A 580 -1.26 19.57 -0.05
N THR A 581 -0.91 18.68 0.88
CA THR A 581 0.30 17.87 0.79
C THR A 581 0.05 16.57 0.03
N THR A 582 0.72 16.41 -1.11
CA THR A 582 0.74 15.15 -1.86
C THR A 582 2.02 14.38 -1.56
N ALA A 583 1.94 13.06 -1.46
CA ALA A 583 3.11 12.21 -1.30
C ALA A 583 3.95 12.20 -2.59
N GLN A 584 4.84 13.17 -2.75
CA GLN A 584 5.71 13.25 -3.92
C GLN A 584 6.81 12.18 -3.85
N ARG A 585 6.80 11.26 -4.82
CA ARG A 585 7.87 10.29 -5.07
C ARG A 585 8.49 10.59 -6.42
N ALA A 586 9.77 10.92 -6.43
CA ALA A 586 10.49 11.16 -7.68
C ALA A 586 10.73 9.82 -8.39
N THR A 587 10.12 9.65 -9.56
CA THR A 587 10.26 8.46 -10.42
C THR A 587 10.39 8.89 -11.89
N GLY A 588 11.17 8.15 -12.67
CA GLY A 588 11.26 8.29 -14.12
C GLY A 588 10.27 7.40 -14.86
N LEU A 589 9.65 6.44 -14.18
CA LEU A 589 8.80 5.41 -14.78
C LEU A 589 7.67 5.99 -15.63
N ARG A 590 6.97 7.03 -15.13
CA ARG A 590 5.92 7.73 -15.88
C ARG A 590 6.42 8.23 -17.23
N GLN A 591 7.59 8.88 -17.25
CA GLN A 591 8.16 9.47 -18.46
C GLN A 591 8.65 8.39 -19.44
N ARG A 592 9.14 7.25 -18.93
CA ARG A 592 9.56 6.10 -19.75
C ARG A 592 8.41 5.38 -20.43
N LEU A 593 7.22 5.42 -19.81
CA LEU A 593 6.01 4.77 -20.33
C LEU A 593 5.17 5.69 -21.24
N ALA A 594 5.38 7.00 -21.14
CA ALA A 594 4.69 7.97 -21.98
C ALA A 594 4.96 7.70 -23.47
N PRO A 595 3.96 7.92 -24.35
CA PRO A 595 4.16 7.77 -25.78
C PRO A 595 5.28 8.71 -26.25
N SER A 596 6.24 8.16 -27.01
CA SER A 596 7.37 8.91 -27.59
C SER A 596 6.97 9.84 -28.71
#